data_AF-A0A9Q3Q203-F1
#
_entry.id   AF-A0A9Q3Q203-F1
#
_cell.length_a   1.000
_cell.length_b   1.000
_cell.length_c   1.000
_cell.angle_alpha   90.00
_cell.angle_beta   90.00
_cell.angle_gamma   90.00
#
_symmetry.space_group_name_H-M   'P 1'
#
loop_
_entity.id
_entity.type
_entity.pdbx_description
1 polymer ?
#
loop_
_entity_poly.entity_id
_entity_poly.type
_entity_poly.pdbx_seq_one_letter_code
_entity_poly.pdbx_strand_id
1 'polypeptide(L)'
;MNVNLKFLDNIQLLESTYNHIVYFTLAKRHKQEMKESGKYLRDKERQAILRARLRLKNLRYTFGVSQKFPRRYLKILENVDSHSDDERIPGSNKYHIKTLECQSKNASLFMQRVDEEISKAEKDNGKTSNRRERLIPDEPLKSVCTRVPKGLPIDFYDPSWFNSRSAGHKTLIADAFNIAFLPDASQSLRGIQHPNERLGDKKFTDKYWDQVIDRYDISHEIPNEEELDDSDEELDTKSEVESTKEESDGEEEVQELAELNQLHDQDTEMEDVREPDAFTHGSSHVVFENEWSAW
;
A
#
# COMPACT_ATOMS: atom_id res chain seq x y z
N MET A 1 -25.58 -7.96 -5.39
CA MET A 1 -25.74 -7.03 -6.54
C MET A 1 -26.91 -6.14 -6.19
N ASN A 2 -26.67 -4.87 -5.82
CA ASN A 2 -27.75 -3.95 -5.45
C ASN A 2 -28.38 -3.40 -6.73
N VAL A 3 -29.56 -3.90 -7.10
CA VAL A 3 -30.27 -3.48 -8.30
C VAL A 3 -31.24 -2.36 -7.93
N ASN A 4 -31.01 -1.17 -8.47
CA ASN A 4 -31.93 -0.05 -8.27
C ASN A 4 -33.16 -0.22 -9.17
N LEU A 5 -34.26 -0.68 -8.57
CA LEU A 5 -35.51 -0.99 -9.28
C LEU A 5 -36.17 0.23 -9.95
N LYS A 6 -35.77 1.45 -9.60
CA LYS A 6 -36.35 2.69 -10.17
C LYS A 6 -36.15 2.85 -11.67
N PHE A 7 -35.20 2.12 -12.26
CA PHE A 7 -34.83 2.25 -13.67
C PHE A 7 -35.29 1.09 -14.56
N LEU A 8 -36.07 0.14 -14.01
CA LEU A 8 -36.53 -1.04 -14.74
C LEU A 8 -37.36 -0.71 -15.98
N ASP A 9 -38.14 0.37 -15.93
CA ASP A 9 -39.00 0.78 -17.05
C ASP A 9 -38.26 1.64 -18.07
N ASN A 10 -37.03 2.07 -17.78
CA ASN A 10 -36.22 2.84 -18.72
C ASN A 10 -35.48 1.91 -19.69
N ILE A 11 -36.21 1.45 -20.71
CA ILE A 11 -35.71 0.54 -21.74
C ILE A 11 -34.46 1.08 -22.44
N GLN A 12 -34.38 2.39 -22.72
CA GLN A 12 -33.22 3.00 -23.36
C GLN A 12 -31.95 2.88 -22.52
N LEU A 13 -32.09 3.07 -21.20
CA LEU A 13 -30.97 2.89 -20.27
C LEU A 13 -30.58 1.42 -20.15
N LEU A 14 -31.55 0.50 -20.11
CA LEU A 14 -31.30 -0.95 -20.12
C LEU A 14 -30.56 -1.40 -21.39
N GLU A 15 -30.97 -0.91 -22.56
CA GLU A 15 -30.30 -1.20 -23.83
C GLU A 15 -28.86 -0.63 -23.86
N SER A 16 -28.70 0.63 -23.43
CA SER A 16 -27.38 1.28 -23.35
C SER A 16 -26.43 0.53 -22.39
N THR A 17 -26.92 0.16 -21.20
CA THR A 17 -26.14 -0.59 -20.21
C THR A 17 -25.81 -1.99 -20.69
N TYR A 18 -26.76 -2.70 -21.31
CA TYR A 18 -26.49 -3.99 -21.94
C TYR A 18 -25.40 -3.88 -23.00
N ASN A 19 -25.52 -2.91 -23.91
CA ASN A 19 -24.55 -2.70 -24.98
C ASN A 19 -23.16 -2.41 -24.42
N HIS A 20 -23.05 -1.57 -23.39
CA HIS A 20 -21.79 -1.30 -22.72
C HIS A 20 -21.22 -2.56 -22.03
N ILE A 21 -22.03 -3.29 -21.26
CA ILE A 21 -21.56 -4.49 -20.54
C ILE A 21 -21.07 -5.54 -21.53
N VAL A 22 -21.83 -5.84 -22.57
CA VAL A 22 -21.51 -6.93 -23.52
C VAL A 22 -20.42 -6.51 -24.49
N TYR A 23 -20.64 -5.44 -25.25
CA TYR A 23 -19.75 -5.10 -26.36
C TYR A 23 -18.51 -4.32 -25.94
N PHE A 24 -18.50 -3.71 -24.76
CA PHE A 24 -17.32 -3.03 -24.23
C PHE A 24 -16.66 -3.84 -23.12
N THR A 25 -17.34 -4.06 -21.98
CA THR A 25 -16.71 -4.69 -20.81
C THR A 25 -16.34 -6.15 -21.06
N LEU A 26 -17.30 -7.00 -21.46
CA LEU A 26 -17.04 -8.43 -21.70
C LEU A 26 -16.14 -8.64 -22.92
N ALA A 27 -16.31 -7.86 -23.99
CA ALA A 27 -15.41 -7.92 -25.14
C ALA A 27 -13.96 -7.56 -24.76
N LYS A 28 -13.73 -6.54 -23.92
CA LYS A 28 -12.39 -6.20 -23.42
C LYS A 28 -11.79 -7.34 -22.59
N ARG A 29 -12.58 -7.92 -21.67
CA ARG A 29 -12.16 -9.09 -20.87
C ARG A 29 -11.79 -10.27 -21.76
N HIS A 30 -12.66 -10.62 -22.70
CA HIS A 30 -12.42 -11.72 -23.63
C HIS A 30 -11.16 -11.49 -24.47
N LYS A 31 -10.93 -10.26 -24.96
CA LYS A 31 -9.69 -9.93 -25.68
C LYS A 31 -8.43 -10.07 -24.81
N GLN A 32 -8.51 -9.76 -23.51
CA GLN A 32 -7.39 -9.98 -22.58
C GLN A 32 -7.15 -11.48 -22.36
N GLU A 33 -8.20 -12.24 -22.09
CA GLU A 33 -8.13 -13.70 -21.88
C GLU A 33 -7.64 -14.48 -23.11
N MET A 34 -8.01 -14.02 -24.32
CA MET A 34 -7.50 -14.59 -25.57
C MET A 34 -6.00 -14.37 -25.78
N LYS A 35 -5.43 -13.32 -25.18
CA LYS A 35 -3.97 -13.05 -25.25
C LYS A 35 -3.23 -13.86 -24.19
N GLU A 36 -3.73 -13.86 -22.98
CA GLU A 36 -3.13 -14.53 -21.85
C GLU A 36 -4.22 -15.02 -20.89
N SER A 37 -4.31 -16.34 -20.75
CA SER A 37 -5.32 -16.98 -19.89
C SER A 37 -5.13 -16.56 -18.43
N GLY A 38 -6.24 -16.20 -17.77
CA GLY A 38 -6.28 -15.78 -16.39
C GLY A 38 -5.69 -14.40 -16.12
N LYS A 39 -5.31 -13.62 -17.15
CA LYS A 39 -4.77 -12.28 -16.96
C LYS A 39 -5.78 -11.33 -16.32
N TYR A 40 -7.05 -11.35 -16.76
CA TYR A 40 -8.05 -10.43 -16.22
C TYR A 40 -8.28 -10.63 -14.71
N LEU A 41 -8.27 -11.88 -14.24
CA LEU A 41 -8.41 -12.19 -12.82
C LEU A 41 -7.19 -11.72 -12.03
N ARG A 42 -5.96 -11.98 -12.52
CA ARG A 42 -4.72 -11.49 -11.90
C ARG A 42 -4.69 -9.97 -11.80
N ASP A 43 -5.01 -9.26 -12.87
CA ASP A 43 -5.07 -7.79 -12.90
C ASP A 43 -6.12 -7.28 -11.89
N LYS A 44 -7.28 -7.95 -11.79
CA LYS A 44 -8.32 -7.59 -10.81
C LYS A 44 -7.88 -7.77 -9.37
N GLU A 45 -7.21 -8.88 -9.06
CA GLU A 45 -6.66 -9.15 -7.73
C GLU A 45 -5.58 -8.13 -7.37
N ARG A 46 -4.67 -7.83 -8.30
CA ARG A 46 -3.65 -6.80 -8.15
C ARG A 46 -4.25 -5.42 -7.89
N GLN A 47 -5.24 -5.03 -8.70
CA GLN A 47 -5.94 -3.75 -8.52
C GLN A 47 -6.63 -3.65 -7.15
N ALA A 48 -7.17 -4.76 -6.62
CA ALA A 48 -7.75 -4.79 -5.28
C ALA A 48 -6.70 -4.57 -4.18
N ILE A 49 -5.49 -5.13 -4.35
CA ILE A 49 -4.35 -4.91 -3.45
C ILE A 49 -3.92 -3.44 -3.51
N LEU A 50 -3.73 -2.87 -4.71
CA LEU A 50 -3.35 -1.46 -4.87
C LEU A 50 -4.38 -0.50 -4.25
N ARG A 51 -5.68 -0.75 -4.45
CA ARG A 51 -6.76 0.01 -3.79
C ARG A 51 -6.67 -0.07 -2.27
N ALA A 52 -6.36 -1.24 -1.70
CA ALA A 52 -6.22 -1.40 -0.27
C ALA A 52 -5.03 -0.60 0.29
N ARG A 53 -3.88 -0.66 -0.41
CA ARG A 53 -2.68 0.12 -0.07
C ARG A 53 -2.94 1.63 -0.13
N LEU A 54 -3.64 2.08 -1.17
CA LEU A 54 -3.98 3.49 -1.32
C LEU A 54 -4.88 4.00 -0.19
N ARG A 55 -5.91 3.22 0.19
CA ARG A 55 -6.76 3.56 1.36
C ARG A 55 -5.95 3.63 2.65
N LEU A 56 -5.03 2.69 2.85
CA LEU A 56 -4.16 2.67 4.02
C LEU A 56 -3.20 3.88 4.05
N LYS A 57 -2.63 4.24 2.89
CA LYS A 57 -1.83 5.45 2.71
C LYS A 57 -2.62 6.69 3.08
N ASN A 58 -3.81 6.87 2.50
CA ASN A 58 -4.64 8.05 2.78
C ASN A 58 -5.04 8.13 4.26
N LEU A 59 -5.41 7.00 4.87
CA LEU A 59 -5.74 6.94 6.30
C LEU A 59 -4.55 7.36 7.18
N ARG A 60 -3.38 6.77 6.95
CA ARG A 60 -2.18 7.07 7.76
C ARG A 60 -1.68 8.49 7.54
N TYR A 61 -1.67 8.97 6.30
CA TYR A 61 -1.25 10.32 5.95
C TYR A 61 -2.18 11.37 6.58
N THR A 62 -3.49 11.24 6.40
CA THR A 62 -4.47 12.17 6.97
C THR A 62 -4.41 12.20 8.50
N PHE A 63 -4.25 11.03 9.14
CA PHE A 63 -4.01 10.95 10.57
C PHE A 63 -2.72 11.68 10.97
N GLY A 64 -1.60 11.42 10.30
CA GLY A 64 -0.33 12.07 10.59
C GLY A 64 -0.37 13.58 10.44
N VAL A 65 -1.08 14.09 9.42
CA VAL A 65 -1.31 15.54 9.24
C VAL A 65 -2.13 16.10 10.39
N SER A 66 -3.21 15.43 10.79
CA SER A 66 -4.06 15.86 11.93
C SER A 66 -3.29 15.91 13.26
N GLN A 67 -2.38 14.95 13.46
CA GLN A 67 -1.53 14.85 14.66
C GLN A 67 -0.23 15.65 14.56
N LYS A 68 -0.03 16.42 13.48
CA LYS A 68 1.15 17.26 13.24
C LYS A 68 2.47 16.48 13.33
N PHE A 69 2.52 15.32 12.70
CA PHE A 69 3.75 14.54 12.61
C PHE A 69 4.87 15.31 11.90
N PRO A 70 6.15 15.06 12.26
CA PRO A 70 7.29 15.60 11.53
C PRO A 70 7.22 15.33 10.03
N ARG A 71 7.72 16.27 9.22
CA ARG A 71 7.67 16.19 7.75
C ARG A 71 8.35 14.92 7.21
N ARG A 72 9.46 14.50 7.82
CA ARG A 72 10.13 13.22 7.52
C ARG A 72 9.22 11.99 7.62
N TYR A 73 8.30 11.94 8.59
CA TYR A 73 7.31 10.87 8.69
C TYR A 73 6.22 11.01 7.62
N LEU A 74 5.73 12.23 7.39
CA LEU A 74 4.71 12.47 6.37
C LEU A 74 5.18 12.06 4.97
N LYS A 75 6.45 12.30 4.62
CA LYS A 75 7.05 11.87 3.34
C LYS A 75 6.96 10.36 3.13
N ILE A 76 7.16 9.58 4.19
CA ILE A 76 7.03 8.13 4.15
C ILE A 76 5.55 7.74 4.02
N LEU A 77 4.68 8.30 4.87
CA LEU A 77 3.25 8.01 4.88
C LEU A 77 2.50 8.46 3.63
N GLU A 78 3.07 9.37 2.84
CA GLU A 78 2.50 9.84 1.57
C GLU A 78 2.81 8.88 0.41
N ASN A 79 3.90 8.13 0.49
CA ASN A 79 4.33 7.25 -0.58
C ASN A 79 3.56 5.92 -0.53
N VAL A 80 2.70 5.65 -1.51
CA VAL A 80 1.90 4.42 -1.61
C VAL A 80 2.79 3.17 -1.59
N ASP A 81 3.96 3.24 -2.22
CA ASP A 81 4.88 2.11 -2.32
C ASP A 81 5.45 1.70 -0.94
N SER A 82 5.44 2.61 0.03
CA SER A 82 5.94 2.35 1.39
C SER A 82 4.99 1.51 2.25
N HIS A 83 3.74 1.34 1.82
CA HIS A 83 2.72 0.61 2.55
C HIS A 83 2.70 -0.85 2.13
N SER A 84 2.71 -1.77 3.09
CA SER A 84 2.52 -3.20 2.85
C SER A 84 1.10 -3.55 2.43
N ASP A 85 0.99 -4.62 1.65
CA ASP A 85 -0.25 -5.34 1.39
C ASP A 85 -0.57 -6.33 2.51
N ASP A 86 -1.80 -6.85 2.48
CA ASP A 86 -2.36 -7.71 3.51
C ASP A 86 -2.95 -8.99 2.90
N GLU A 87 -2.78 -10.11 3.60
CA GLU A 87 -3.43 -11.38 3.26
C GLU A 87 -4.48 -11.76 4.29
N ARG A 88 -5.67 -12.18 3.86
CA ARG A 88 -6.70 -12.64 4.78
C ARG A 88 -6.32 -14.00 5.37
N ILE A 89 -6.43 -14.14 6.69
CA ILE A 89 -6.21 -15.42 7.38
C ILE A 89 -7.44 -16.30 7.18
N PRO A 90 -7.31 -17.53 6.65
CA PRO A 90 -8.43 -18.42 6.42
C PRO A 90 -9.13 -18.76 7.75
N GLY A 91 -10.46 -18.77 7.74
CA GLY A 91 -11.26 -19.05 8.94
C GLY A 91 -11.33 -17.90 9.95
N SER A 92 -10.74 -16.73 9.68
CA SER A 92 -10.89 -15.55 10.51
C SER A 92 -11.20 -14.28 9.71
N ASN A 93 -11.54 -13.20 10.41
CA ASN A 93 -11.66 -11.86 9.83
C ASN A 93 -10.39 -11.02 10.00
N LYS A 94 -9.27 -11.67 10.34
CA LYS A 94 -7.97 -11.03 10.56
C LYS A 94 -7.10 -11.17 9.32
N TYR A 95 -6.10 -10.30 9.22
CA TYR A 95 -5.21 -10.21 8.06
C TYR A 95 -3.76 -10.26 8.51
N HIS A 96 -2.91 -10.96 7.77
CA HIS A 96 -1.46 -10.90 7.93
C HIS A 96 -0.88 -9.75 7.13
N ILE A 97 -0.04 -8.94 7.79
CA ILE A 97 0.76 -7.90 7.14
C ILE A 97 1.90 -8.59 6.40
N LYS A 98 1.97 -8.39 5.09
CA LYS A 98 3.12 -8.87 4.31
C LYS A 98 4.29 -7.91 4.47
N THR A 99 5.49 -8.47 4.51
CA THR A 99 6.74 -7.72 4.65
C THR A 99 7.24 -7.33 3.26
N LEU A 100 7.57 -6.05 3.10
CA LEU A 100 8.30 -5.56 1.93
C LEU A 100 9.78 -5.91 2.10
N GLU A 101 10.38 -6.58 1.11
CA GLU A 101 11.78 -7.02 1.19
C GLU A 101 12.77 -5.85 1.34
N CYS A 102 12.44 -4.69 0.79
CA CYS A 102 13.28 -3.50 0.85
C CYS A 102 13.20 -2.77 2.19
N GLN A 103 12.22 -3.07 3.04
CA GLN A 103 11.90 -2.26 4.21
C GLN A 103 12.67 -2.69 5.45
N SER A 104 13.23 -1.71 6.17
CA SER A 104 13.95 -1.95 7.42
C SER A 104 13.00 -2.36 8.55
N LYS A 105 13.53 -3.06 9.55
CA LYS A 105 12.76 -3.43 10.76
C LYS A 105 12.20 -2.19 11.49
N ASN A 106 12.95 -1.09 11.51
CA ASN A 106 12.53 0.17 12.11
C ASN A 106 11.35 0.79 11.35
N ALA A 107 11.38 0.76 10.02
CA ALA A 107 10.27 1.23 9.20
C ALA A 107 8.98 0.40 9.43
N SER A 108 9.11 -0.93 9.50
CA SER A 108 7.97 -1.82 9.82
C SER A 108 7.38 -1.53 11.20
N LEU A 109 8.22 -1.37 12.23
CA LEU A 109 7.80 -1.00 13.59
C LEU A 109 7.12 0.37 13.64
N PHE A 110 7.65 1.35 12.89
CA PHE A 110 7.02 2.67 12.79
C PHE A 110 5.63 2.60 12.14
N MET A 111 5.48 1.86 11.03
CA MET A 111 4.17 1.71 10.38
C MET A 111 3.14 1.04 11.31
N GLN A 112 3.58 0.07 12.13
CA GLN A 112 2.73 -0.57 13.15
C GLN A 112 2.32 0.42 14.24
N ARG A 113 3.25 1.26 14.71
CA ARG A 113 2.97 2.33 15.68
C ARG A 113 1.90 3.28 15.21
N VAL A 114 1.98 3.71 13.96
CA VAL A 114 0.96 4.57 13.36
C VAL A 114 -0.40 3.87 13.39
N ASP A 115 -0.46 2.60 13.01
CA ASP A 115 -1.69 1.81 13.03
C ASP A 115 -2.26 1.65 14.45
N GLU A 116 -1.41 1.48 15.46
CA GLU A 116 -1.79 1.42 16.88
C GLU A 116 -2.37 2.75 17.38
N GLU A 117 -1.72 3.87 17.07
CA GLU A 117 -2.19 5.20 17.47
C GLU A 117 -3.50 5.57 16.79
N ILE A 118 -3.69 5.22 15.51
CA ILE A 118 -4.98 5.36 14.84
C ILE A 118 -6.06 4.55 15.56
N SER A 119 -5.77 3.28 15.89
CA SER A 119 -6.72 2.42 16.61
C SER A 119 -7.09 2.97 17.99
N LYS A 120 -6.12 3.55 18.72
CA LYS A 120 -6.37 4.19 20.02
C LYS A 120 -7.26 5.41 19.84
N ALA A 121 -6.92 6.30 18.90
CA ALA A 121 -7.70 7.50 18.62
C ALA A 121 -9.14 7.18 18.19
N GLU A 122 -9.36 6.12 17.40
CA GLU A 122 -10.71 5.67 17.03
C GLU A 122 -11.51 5.20 18.24
N LYS A 123 -10.89 4.43 19.14
CA LYS A 123 -11.52 3.97 20.39
C LYS A 123 -11.86 5.12 21.33
N ASP A 124 -10.95 6.08 21.48
CA ASP A 124 -11.14 7.25 22.34
C ASP A 124 -12.29 8.15 21.82
N ASN A 125 -12.47 8.20 20.50
CA ASN A 125 -13.59 8.90 19.86
C ASN A 125 -14.91 8.12 19.88
N GLY A 126 -14.97 6.96 20.54
CA GLY A 126 -16.16 6.11 20.62
C GLY A 126 -16.59 5.51 19.28
N LYS A 127 -15.73 5.53 18.27
CA LYS A 127 -16.04 4.95 16.96
C LYS A 127 -15.76 3.45 16.99
N THR A 128 -16.75 2.65 16.60
CA THR A 128 -16.51 1.24 16.27
C THR A 128 -15.68 1.21 14.99
N SER A 129 -14.40 0.84 15.09
CA SER A 129 -13.58 0.75 13.88
C SER A 129 -14.05 -0.44 13.05
N ASN A 130 -14.50 -0.17 11.81
CA ASN A 130 -14.70 -1.19 10.79
C ASN A 130 -13.37 -1.61 10.14
N ARG A 131 -12.25 -1.27 10.79
CA ARG A 131 -10.92 -1.53 10.27
C ARG A 131 -10.61 -3.01 10.40
N ARG A 132 -9.96 -3.54 9.37
CA ARG A 132 -9.40 -4.89 9.41
C ARG A 132 -8.39 -4.98 10.54
N GLU A 133 -8.52 -6.00 11.38
CA GLU A 133 -7.50 -6.33 12.37
C GLU A 133 -6.32 -6.98 11.63
N ARG A 134 -5.14 -6.36 11.77
CA ARG A 134 -3.91 -6.75 11.08
C ARG A 134 -2.91 -7.32 12.08
N LEU A 135 -2.34 -8.47 11.76
CA LEU A 135 -1.40 -9.21 12.59
C LEU A 135 -0.07 -9.38 11.85
N ILE A 136 1.01 -9.38 12.61
CA ILE A 136 2.33 -9.76 12.09
C ILE A 136 2.37 -11.29 12.11
N PRO A 137 2.62 -11.96 10.97
CA PRO A 137 2.80 -13.40 10.97
C PRO A 137 4.12 -13.79 11.68
N ASP A 138 4.16 -14.97 12.29
CA ASP A 138 5.38 -15.50 12.92
C ASP A 138 6.51 -15.68 11.89
N GLU A 139 6.14 -16.11 10.68
CA GLU A 139 7.02 -16.17 9.51
C GLU A 139 6.70 -15.02 8.54
N PRO A 140 7.69 -14.24 8.11
CA PRO A 140 7.45 -13.09 7.24
C PRO A 140 6.93 -13.53 5.88
N LEU A 141 5.68 -13.17 5.59
CA LEU A 141 5.07 -13.35 4.27
C LEU A 141 5.57 -12.25 3.33
N LYS A 142 6.10 -12.62 2.17
CA LYS A 142 6.59 -11.65 1.18
C LYS A 142 5.42 -10.93 0.51
N SER A 143 5.55 -9.61 0.37
CA SER A 143 4.61 -8.79 -0.38
C SER A 143 4.55 -9.21 -1.85
N VAL A 144 3.37 -9.11 -2.46
CA VAL A 144 3.24 -9.26 -3.92
C VAL A 144 3.74 -8.01 -4.64
N CYS A 145 3.74 -6.86 -3.95
CA CYS A 145 4.23 -5.61 -4.50
C CYS A 145 5.76 -5.58 -4.48
N THR A 146 6.36 -5.64 -5.67
CA THR A 146 7.82 -5.62 -5.88
C THR A 146 8.38 -4.21 -6.05
N ARG A 147 7.51 -3.23 -6.32
CA ARG A 147 7.89 -1.85 -6.56
C ARG A 147 8.53 -1.22 -5.32
N VAL A 148 9.75 -0.70 -5.53
CA VAL A 148 10.53 -0.06 -4.48
C VAL A 148 10.10 1.41 -4.34
N PRO A 149 9.82 1.89 -3.12
CA PRO A 149 9.63 3.32 -2.87
C PRO A 149 10.85 4.12 -3.33
N LYS A 150 10.64 5.31 -3.89
CA LYS A 150 11.73 6.20 -4.30
C LYS A 150 11.75 7.46 -3.46
N GLY A 151 12.95 8.00 -3.25
CA GLY A 151 13.19 9.25 -2.52
C GLY A 151 12.85 9.19 -1.04
N LEU A 152 12.72 8.00 -0.44
CA LEU A 152 12.54 7.87 1.00
C LEU A 152 13.88 7.98 1.75
N PRO A 153 13.88 8.43 3.01
CA PRO A 153 15.07 8.49 3.87
C PRO A 153 15.81 7.16 3.94
N ILE A 154 17.14 7.21 4.05
CA ILE A 154 18.00 6.01 3.95
C ILE A 154 17.64 4.91 4.94
N ASP A 155 17.24 5.29 6.15
CA ASP A 155 16.87 4.40 7.24
C ASP A 155 15.50 3.70 7.07
N PHE A 156 14.77 4.05 6.02
CA PHE A 156 13.63 3.26 5.54
C PHE A 156 14.05 1.92 4.98
N TYR A 157 15.19 1.83 4.31
CA TYR A 157 15.60 0.63 3.60
C TYR A 157 16.35 -0.33 4.51
N ASP A 158 16.19 -1.64 4.30
CA ASP A 158 17.04 -2.62 4.99
C ASP A 158 18.50 -2.46 4.52
N PRO A 159 19.49 -2.35 5.43
CA PRO A 159 20.88 -2.14 5.05
C PRO A 159 21.44 -3.24 4.14
N SER A 160 21.10 -4.51 4.40
CA SER A 160 21.58 -5.64 3.58
C SER A 160 20.99 -5.56 2.17
N TRP A 161 19.69 -5.26 2.10
CA TRP A 161 19.00 -5.07 0.83
C TRP A 161 19.56 -3.89 0.04
N PHE A 162 19.78 -2.73 0.69
CA PHE A 162 20.30 -1.51 0.05
C PHE A 162 21.73 -1.71 -0.47
N ASN A 163 22.61 -2.29 0.35
CA ASN A 163 24.01 -2.50 -0.02
C ASN A 163 24.18 -3.48 -1.18
N SER A 164 23.23 -4.40 -1.39
CA SER A 164 23.24 -5.32 -2.54
C SER A 164 22.93 -4.66 -3.89
N ARG A 165 22.53 -3.38 -3.91
CA ARG A 165 22.15 -2.66 -5.14
C ARG A 165 23.36 -2.02 -5.84
N SER A 166 23.23 -1.77 -7.14
CA SER A 166 24.23 -1.01 -7.90
C SER A 166 24.23 0.46 -7.49
N ALA A 167 25.37 1.14 -7.62
CA ALA A 167 25.54 2.56 -7.29
C ALA A 167 24.45 3.46 -7.93
N GLY A 168 24.21 3.33 -9.24
CA GLY A 168 23.18 4.12 -9.91
C GLY A 168 21.76 3.88 -9.37
N HIS A 169 21.44 2.65 -8.96
CA HIS A 169 20.14 2.38 -8.33
C HIS A 169 20.04 2.94 -6.92
N LYS A 170 21.12 2.91 -6.13
CA LYS A 170 21.13 3.48 -4.78
C LYS A 170 20.76 4.96 -4.81
N THR A 171 21.37 5.74 -5.71
CA THR A 171 21.09 7.18 -5.91
C THR A 171 19.66 7.47 -6.35
N LEU A 172 19.05 6.60 -7.18
CA LEU A 172 17.67 6.79 -7.65
C LEU A 172 16.61 6.42 -6.60
N ILE A 173 16.95 5.50 -5.68
CA ILE A 173 16.00 4.91 -4.73
C ILE A 173 15.95 5.70 -3.42
N ALA A 174 17.10 6.01 -2.83
CA ALA A 174 17.14 6.58 -1.48
C ALA A 174 17.48 8.07 -1.47
N ASP A 175 16.88 8.76 -0.52
CA ASP A 175 17.37 10.06 -0.04
C ASP A 175 18.45 9.79 1.01
N ALA A 176 19.67 9.59 0.52
CA ALA A 176 20.79 9.13 1.33
C ALA A 176 21.18 10.08 2.46
N PHE A 177 20.91 11.38 2.30
CA PHE A 177 21.30 12.44 3.23
C PHE A 177 20.28 12.74 4.33
N ASN A 178 19.20 11.97 4.44
CA ASN A 178 18.16 12.22 5.45
C ASN A 178 17.83 10.95 6.24
N ILE A 179 17.57 11.12 7.53
CA ILE A 179 17.16 10.07 8.45
C ILE A 179 15.78 10.40 9.01
N ALA A 180 14.86 9.42 9.00
CA ALA A 180 13.49 9.59 9.47
C ALA A 180 13.29 9.18 10.93
N PHE A 181 13.74 7.98 11.26
CA PHE A 181 13.38 7.23 12.44
C PHE A 181 14.35 7.44 13.59
N LEU A 182 13.84 7.23 14.81
CA LEU A 182 14.71 7.03 15.96
C LEU A 182 15.49 5.71 15.77
N PRO A 183 16.72 5.59 16.30
CA PRO A 183 17.47 4.33 16.26
C PRO A 183 16.67 3.14 16.77
N ASP A 184 15.81 3.41 17.77
CA ASP A 184 14.75 2.52 18.21
C ASP A 184 13.38 3.13 17.87
N ALA A 185 12.79 2.68 16.75
CA ALA A 185 11.44 3.06 16.35
C ALA A 185 10.39 2.65 17.40
N SER A 186 10.73 1.74 18.32
CA SER A 186 9.89 1.41 19.46
C SER A 186 9.76 2.54 20.49
N GLN A 187 10.37 3.70 20.28
CA GLN A 187 10.14 4.89 21.11
C GLN A 187 9.28 5.95 20.41
N SER A 188 9.05 5.80 19.11
CA SER A 188 8.27 6.75 18.34
C SER A 188 6.78 6.75 18.65
N LEU A 189 6.15 7.92 18.56
CA LEU A 189 4.69 8.08 18.69
C LEU A 189 4.10 7.53 20.01
N ARG A 190 4.89 7.47 21.09
CA ARG A 190 4.36 7.16 22.42
C ARG A 190 3.57 8.34 22.97
N GLY A 191 2.69 8.09 23.96
CA GLY A 191 1.84 9.12 24.56
C GLY A 191 2.59 10.37 25.05
N ILE A 192 3.86 10.23 25.42
CA ILE A 192 4.79 11.36 25.55
C ILE A 192 5.75 11.31 24.35
N GLN A 193 5.68 12.34 23.50
CA GLN A 193 6.57 12.47 22.34
C GLN A 193 8.02 12.48 22.79
N HIS A 194 8.86 11.72 22.08
CA HIS A 194 10.29 11.71 22.35
C HIS A 194 10.88 13.11 22.03
N PRO A 195 11.76 13.67 22.87
CA PRO A 195 12.24 15.04 22.70
C PRO A 195 12.92 15.27 21.34
N ASN A 196 13.57 14.24 20.80
CA ASN A 196 14.24 14.35 19.50
C ASN A 196 13.25 14.34 18.33
N GLU A 197 12.02 13.85 18.49
CA GLU A 197 11.03 13.90 17.40
C GLU A 197 10.62 15.33 17.05
N ARG A 198 10.72 16.25 18.03
CA ARG A 198 10.48 17.69 17.86
C ARG A 198 11.62 18.44 17.17
N LEU A 199 12.76 17.80 16.96
CA LEU A 199 13.85 18.41 16.22
C LEU A 199 13.45 18.55 14.75
N GLY A 200 13.89 19.65 14.13
CA GLY A 200 13.81 19.80 12.69
C GLY A 200 14.67 18.76 11.97
N ASP A 201 14.28 18.38 10.77
CA ASP A 201 14.83 17.22 10.03
C ASP A 201 16.36 17.27 9.88
N LYS A 202 16.95 18.44 9.64
CA LYS A 202 18.42 18.62 9.59
C LYS A 202 19.09 18.25 10.92
N LYS A 203 18.65 18.87 12.02
CA LYS A 203 19.19 18.60 13.37
C LYS A 203 18.94 17.17 13.82
N PHE A 204 17.85 16.57 13.37
CA PHE A 204 17.55 15.17 13.64
C PHE A 204 18.55 14.26 12.93
N THR A 205 18.77 14.51 11.64
CA THR A 205 19.73 13.78 10.81
C THR A 205 21.14 13.92 11.39
N ASP A 206 21.63 15.13 11.62
CA ASP A 206 22.96 15.39 12.18
C ASP A 206 23.21 14.63 13.50
N LYS A 207 22.16 14.45 14.32
CA LYS A 207 22.26 13.78 15.61
C LYS A 207 22.38 12.25 15.50
N TYR A 208 21.75 11.66 14.50
CA TYR A 208 21.65 10.21 14.35
C TYR A 208 22.44 9.67 13.17
N TRP A 209 23.05 10.56 12.36
CA TRP A 209 23.82 10.24 11.17
C TRP A 209 24.84 9.14 11.42
N ASP A 210 25.82 9.41 12.28
CA ASP A 210 26.93 8.50 12.55
C ASP A 210 26.45 7.11 13.01
N GLN A 211 25.36 7.05 13.78
CA GLN A 211 24.83 5.77 14.30
C GLN A 211 24.17 4.89 13.23
N VAL A 212 23.58 5.53 12.22
CA VAL A 212 22.82 4.86 11.17
C VAL A 212 23.71 4.54 9.98
N ILE A 213 24.58 5.49 9.63
CA ILE A 213 25.35 5.47 8.37
C ILE A 213 26.35 4.33 8.29
N ASP A 214 26.91 3.90 9.43
CA ASP A 214 27.86 2.78 9.52
C ASP A 214 27.34 1.47 8.89
N ARG A 215 26.03 1.35 8.72
CA ARG A 215 25.38 0.16 8.14
C ARG A 215 25.21 0.22 6.62
N TYR A 216 25.35 1.40 6.02
CA TYR A 216 25.06 1.64 4.60
C TYR A 216 26.34 1.95 3.83
N ASP A 217 26.48 1.35 2.65
CA ASP A 217 27.55 1.67 1.71
C ASP A 217 27.12 2.80 0.76
N ILE A 218 27.59 4.01 1.10
CA ILE A 218 27.29 5.28 0.42
C ILE A 218 28.54 5.84 -0.30
N SER A 219 29.56 5.00 -0.49
CA SER A 219 30.79 5.37 -1.21
C SER A 219 30.53 6.03 -2.57
N HIS A 220 29.50 5.58 -3.27
CA HIS A 220 29.06 6.10 -4.56
C HIS A 220 28.56 7.55 -4.59
N GLU A 221 28.22 8.15 -3.45
CA GLU A 221 27.77 9.56 -3.40
C GLU A 221 28.88 10.53 -2.96
N ILE A 222 30.03 10.00 -2.55
CA ILE A 222 31.21 10.80 -2.25
C ILE A 222 31.95 10.96 -3.58
N PRO A 223 32.04 12.18 -4.15
CA PRO A 223 32.88 12.40 -5.31
C PRO A 223 34.31 11.98 -4.96
N ASN A 224 34.89 11.07 -5.74
CA ASN A 224 36.32 10.79 -5.63
C ASN A 224 37.06 12.10 -5.91
N GLU A 225 37.92 12.54 -5.00
CA GLU A 225 38.80 13.70 -5.21
C GLU A 225 39.73 13.51 -6.44
N GLU A 226 39.83 12.29 -6.97
CA GLU A 226 40.61 11.93 -8.17
C GLU A 226 39.87 12.14 -9.51
N GLU A 227 38.58 12.47 -9.52
CA GLU A 227 37.82 12.78 -10.77
C GLU A 227 37.72 14.29 -11.04
N LEU A 228 38.58 15.10 -10.41
CA LEU A 228 38.70 16.54 -10.63
C LEU A 228 39.97 16.89 -11.43
N ASP A 229 40.25 16.17 -12.52
CA ASP A 229 41.26 16.57 -13.50
C ASP A 229 40.79 16.31 -14.93
N ASP A 230 40.55 17.43 -15.63
CA ASP A 230 40.44 17.64 -17.09
C ASP A 230 39.65 16.64 -17.97
N SER A 231 38.50 17.08 -18.47
CA SER A 231 38.42 17.47 -19.89
C SER A 231 37.16 18.28 -20.18
N ASP A 232 37.36 19.56 -20.45
CA ASP A 232 36.39 20.47 -21.05
C ASP A 232 36.33 20.14 -22.56
N GLU A 233 35.53 19.13 -22.94
CA GLU A 233 35.17 18.88 -24.34
C GLU A 233 33.65 18.94 -24.51
N GLU A 234 33.18 20.02 -25.15
CA GLU A 234 31.84 20.09 -25.73
C GLU A 234 31.66 18.95 -26.74
N LEU A 235 30.94 17.90 -26.33
CA LEU A 235 30.45 16.86 -27.22
C LEU A 235 28.93 16.95 -27.32
N ASP A 236 28.47 17.69 -28.33
CA ASP A 236 27.14 17.57 -28.92
C ASP A 236 26.94 16.12 -29.41
N THR A 237 26.39 15.29 -28.53
CA THR A 237 25.97 13.93 -28.84
C THR A 237 24.49 13.80 -28.55
N LYS A 238 23.70 14.02 -29.60
CA LYS A 238 22.38 13.40 -29.78
C LYS A 238 22.53 11.88 -29.55
N SER A 239 22.36 11.43 -28.32
CA SER A 239 22.07 10.04 -28.04
C SER A 239 20.55 9.87 -28.07
N GLU A 240 20.09 9.31 -29.19
CA GLU A 240 18.82 8.61 -29.26
C GLU A 240 18.86 7.53 -28.18
N VAL A 241 18.18 7.78 -27.05
CA VAL A 241 18.02 6.79 -25.99
C VAL A 241 17.08 5.73 -26.54
N GLU A 242 17.68 4.66 -27.06
CA GLU A 242 16.98 3.42 -27.32
C GLU A 242 16.49 2.88 -25.97
N SER A 243 15.22 3.15 -25.65
CA SER A 243 14.50 2.54 -24.54
C SER A 243 14.56 1.02 -24.68
N THR A 244 15.54 0.40 -24.05
CA THR A 244 15.46 -0.99 -23.67
C THR A 244 14.25 -1.14 -22.74
N LYS A 245 13.17 -1.70 -23.30
CA LYS A 245 11.97 -2.13 -22.59
C LYS A 245 12.34 -3.16 -21.53
N GLU A 246 12.68 -2.68 -20.34
CA GLU A 246 12.57 -3.47 -19.13
C GLU A 246 11.11 -3.36 -18.65
N GLU A 247 10.40 -4.46 -18.87
CA GLU A 247 9.09 -4.89 -18.35
C GLU A 247 8.03 -3.82 -17.99
N SER A 248 7.00 -3.79 -18.85
CA SER A 248 5.66 -3.14 -18.82
C SER A 248 4.93 -3.06 -17.47
N ASP A 249 5.40 -3.73 -16.43
CA ASP A 249 4.67 -3.98 -15.20
C ASP A 249 4.60 -2.76 -14.27
N GLY A 250 5.69 -1.98 -14.20
CA GLY A 250 5.77 -0.81 -13.34
C GLY A 250 4.97 0.41 -13.87
N GLU A 251 4.91 0.58 -15.18
CA GLU A 251 4.16 1.67 -15.83
C GLU A 251 2.65 1.42 -15.78
N GLU A 252 2.22 0.17 -15.97
CA GLU A 252 0.83 -0.24 -15.80
C GLU A 252 0.34 0.04 -14.36
N GLU A 253 1.16 -0.26 -13.33
CA GLU A 253 0.81 0.07 -11.94
C GLU A 253 0.72 1.58 -11.66
N VAL A 254 1.59 2.42 -12.26
CA VAL A 254 1.48 3.89 -12.12
C VAL A 254 0.14 4.37 -12.67
N GLN A 255 -0.22 3.90 -13.85
CA GLN A 255 -1.44 4.29 -14.52
C GLN A 255 -2.68 3.80 -13.75
N GLU A 256 -2.64 2.57 -13.22
CA GLU A 256 -3.69 2.05 -12.34
C GLU A 256 -3.81 2.87 -11.05
N LEU A 257 -2.70 3.20 -10.38
CA LEU A 257 -2.75 4.04 -9.18
C LEU A 257 -3.30 5.44 -9.46
N ALA A 258 -2.97 6.03 -10.61
CA ALA A 258 -3.51 7.32 -11.03
C ALA A 258 -5.02 7.25 -11.29
N GLU A 259 -5.50 6.20 -11.96
CA GLU A 259 -6.94 5.96 -12.17
C GLU A 259 -7.67 5.72 -10.84
N LEU A 260 -7.05 4.97 -9.91
CA LEU A 260 -7.63 4.70 -8.59
C LEU A 260 -7.70 5.95 -7.71
N ASN A 261 -6.70 6.83 -7.77
CA ASN A 261 -6.73 8.11 -7.08
C ASN A 261 -7.90 8.98 -7.55
N GLN A 262 -8.15 9.04 -8.87
CA GLN A 262 -9.27 9.83 -9.42
C GLN A 262 -10.65 9.27 -9.03
N LEU A 263 -10.77 7.95 -8.86
CA LEU A 263 -12.02 7.31 -8.40
C LEU A 263 -12.26 7.48 -6.90
N HIS A 264 -11.20 7.59 -6.09
CA HIS A 264 -11.35 7.74 -4.65
C HIS A 264 -12.00 9.07 -4.24
N ASP A 265 -11.80 10.12 -5.04
CA ASP A 265 -12.44 11.43 -4.84
C ASP A 265 -13.97 11.41 -5.11
N GLN A 266 -14.50 10.32 -5.69
CA GLN A 266 -15.94 10.16 -5.98
C GLN A 266 -16.68 9.19 -5.04
N ASP A 267 -15.96 8.31 -4.34
CA ASP A 267 -16.56 7.22 -3.53
C ASP A 267 -16.66 7.54 -2.02
N THR A 268 -16.45 8.79 -1.59
CA THR A 268 -16.49 9.17 -0.16
C THR A 268 -17.92 9.19 0.44
N GLU A 269 -18.97 8.84 -0.31
CA GLU A 269 -20.38 8.91 0.13
C GLU A 269 -21.17 7.59 0.12
N MET A 270 -20.54 6.41 0.08
CA MET A 270 -21.30 5.16 0.29
C MET A 270 -20.81 4.39 1.52
N GLU A 271 -21.50 4.64 2.63
CA GLU A 271 -21.48 3.79 3.82
C GLU A 271 -21.83 2.34 3.43
N ASP A 272 -20.91 1.43 3.75
CA ASP A 272 -21.05 0.00 3.56
C ASP A 272 -22.08 -0.54 4.58
N VAL A 273 -23.35 -0.55 4.19
CA VAL A 273 -24.45 -1.11 4.98
C VAL A 273 -24.30 -2.63 5.05
N ARG A 274 -23.94 -3.15 6.23
CA ARG A 274 -23.87 -4.58 6.55
C ARG A 274 -25.18 -5.31 6.21
N GLU A 275 -25.05 -6.45 5.54
CA GLU A 275 -26.08 -7.51 5.56
C GLU A 275 -26.23 -8.06 6.99
N PRO A 276 -27.45 -8.21 7.53
CA PRO A 276 -27.67 -8.90 8.80
C PRO A 276 -27.54 -10.42 8.61
N ASP A 277 -26.71 -11.04 9.44
CA ASP A 277 -26.45 -12.48 9.46
C ASP A 277 -27.74 -13.30 9.60
N ALA A 278 -27.84 -14.33 8.76
CA ALA A 278 -28.95 -15.26 8.71
C ALA A 278 -29.02 -16.16 9.97
N PHE A 279 -30.14 -16.02 10.66
CA PHE A 279 -30.88 -16.97 11.49
C PHE A 279 -30.30 -18.40 11.61
N THR A 280 -29.68 -18.69 12.76
CA THR A 280 -29.40 -20.07 13.20
C THR A 280 -30.70 -20.82 13.45
N HIS A 281 -30.98 -21.88 12.68
CA HIS A 281 -32.10 -22.78 12.94
C HIS A 281 -31.83 -23.59 14.22
N GLY A 282 -32.62 -23.29 15.26
CA GLY A 282 -32.78 -24.16 16.42
C GLY A 282 -33.52 -25.43 16.03
N SER A 283 -32.86 -26.57 16.24
CA SER A 283 -33.45 -27.89 16.16
C SER A 283 -34.49 -28.05 17.26
N SER A 284 -35.78 -27.94 16.93
CA SER A 284 -36.89 -28.40 17.77
C SER A 284 -37.46 -29.68 17.17
N HIS A 285 -37.15 -30.78 17.83
CA HIS A 285 -37.70 -32.11 17.61
C HIS A 285 -39.22 -32.08 17.91
N VAL A 286 -40.05 -32.20 16.89
CA VAL A 286 -41.50 -32.44 17.03
C VAL A 286 -41.82 -33.70 16.22
N VAL A 287 -42.06 -34.79 16.95
CA VAL A 287 -42.59 -36.05 16.41
C VAL A 287 -44.09 -35.85 16.21
N PHE A 288 -44.55 -35.86 14.96
CA PHE A 288 -45.96 -36.00 14.62
C PHE A 288 -46.23 -37.46 14.26
N GLU A 289 -47.13 -38.09 15.02
CA GLU A 289 -47.65 -39.43 14.77
C GLU A 289 -48.45 -39.46 13.46
N ASN A 290 -48.06 -40.39 12.58
CA ASN A 290 -48.79 -40.75 11.38
C ASN A 290 -49.98 -41.64 11.78
N GLU A 291 -51.18 -41.17 11.50
CA GLU A 291 -52.36 -42.00 11.54
C GLU A 291 -53.17 -41.71 10.27
N TRP A 292 -53.86 -42.73 9.74
CA TRP A 292 -54.81 -42.71 8.62
C TRP A 292 -54.27 -43.05 7.22
N SER A 293 -54.05 -44.36 7.02
CA SER A 293 -54.45 -45.06 5.80
C SER A 293 -55.74 -45.83 6.08
N ALA A 294 -56.84 -45.50 5.39
CA ALA A 294 -57.81 -46.46 4.86
C ALA A 294 -58.98 -45.74 4.15
N TRP A 295 -59.29 -46.26 2.96
CA TRP A 295 -60.43 -46.01 2.05
C TRP A 295 -60.31 -44.86 1.05
#